data_AF-A0A6N6MFB7-F1
#
_entry.id   AF-A0A6N6MFB7-F1
#
_cell.length_a   1.000
_cell.length_b   1.000
_cell.length_c   1.000
_cell.angle_alpha   90.00
_cell.angle_beta   90.00
_cell.angle_gamma   90.00
#
_symmetry.space_group_name_H-M   'P 1'
#
loop_
_entity.id
_entity.type
_entity.pdbx_description
1 polymer ?
#
loop_
_entity_poly.entity_id
_entity_poly.type
_entity_poly.pdbx_seq_one_letter_code
_entity_poly.pdbx_strand_id
1 'polypeptide(L)'
;MTQVQIQLPQHLQEDIDFLKTQLTSLKLHFEPKQPKIYLSRAEVSKMLNVSYVTLNKWNKSGKLKAVGIGGRVLYRQEDIDNAIVEL
;
A
#
# COMPACT_ATOMS: atom_id res chain seq x y z
N MET A 1 11.79 8.71 -57.53
CA MET A 1 10.71 8.85 -56.53
C MET A 1 11.30 9.55 -55.32
N THR A 2 10.88 10.77 -55.04
CA THR A 2 11.37 11.56 -53.90
C THR A 2 10.68 11.05 -52.64
N GLN A 3 11.47 10.53 -51.70
CA GLN A 3 10.97 10.02 -50.43
C GLN A 3 10.69 11.20 -49.51
N VAL A 4 9.40 11.45 -49.23
CA VAL A 4 8.99 12.46 -48.25
C VAL A 4 9.27 11.91 -46.86
N GLN A 5 10.23 12.52 -46.15
CA GLN A 5 10.44 12.24 -44.74
C GLN A 5 9.48 13.09 -43.91
N ILE A 6 8.59 12.45 -43.17
CA ILE A 6 7.70 13.11 -42.22
C ILE A 6 8.50 13.27 -40.93
N GLN A 7 8.98 14.49 -40.66
CA GLN A 7 9.60 14.85 -39.38
C GLN A 7 8.56 15.47 -38.45
N LEU A 8 8.66 15.12 -37.17
CA LEU A 8 7.77 15.67 -36.17
C LEU A 8 8.00 17.18 -36.03
N PRO A 9 6.94 17.99 -36.03
CA PRO A 9 7.03 19.43 -35.76
C PRO A 9 7.79 19.72 -34.45
N GLN A 10 8.67 20.72 -34.47
CA GLN A 10 9.55 21.04 -33.34
C GLN A 10 8.80 21.31 -32.03
N HIS A 11 7.64 22.00 -32.09
CA HIS A 11 6.81 22.25 -30.91
C HIS A 11 6.31 20.96 -30.24
N LEU A 12 5.95 19.94 -31.04
CA LEU A 12 5.55 18.64 -30.50
C LEU A 12 6.74 17.91 -29.86
N GLN A 13 7.96 18.13 -30.37
CA GLN A 13 9.17 17.57 -29.78
C GLN A 13 9.43 18.14 -28.38
N GLU A 14 9.28 19.46 -28.23
CA GLU A 14 9.42 20.17 -26.95
C GLU A 14 8.35 19.75 -25.94
N ASP A 15 7.10 19.63 -26.37
CA ASP A 15 6.00 19.14 -25.53
C ASP A 15 6.25 17.72 -25.03
N ILE A 16 6.73 16.83 -25.91
CA ILE A 16 7.07 15.46 -25.56
C ILE A 16 8.19 15.41 -24.52
N ASP A 17 9.24 16.23 -24.69
CA ASP A 17 10.36 16.26 -23.76
C ASP A 17 9.97 16.85 -22.39
N PHE A 18 9.11 17.87 -22.38
CA PHE A 18 8.49 18.36 -21.16
C PHE A 18 7.68 17.25 -20.45
N LEU A 19 6.83 16.53 -21.18
CA LEU A 19 6.04 15.42 -20.64
C LEU A 19 6.91 14.28 -20.11
N LYS A 20 8.01 13.92 -20.78
CA LYS A 20 8.97 12.92 -20.27
C LYS A 20 9.57 13.36 -18.93
N THR A 21 9.88 14.64 -18.79
CA THR A 21 10.44 15.21 -17.57
C THR A 21 9.42 15.12 -16.42
N GLN A 22 8.16 15.48 -16.69
CA GLN A 22 7.04 15.35 -15.74
C GLN A 22 6.75 13.88 -15.37
N LEU A 23 6.83 12.95 -16.32
CA LEU A 23 6.65 11.53 -16.04
C LEU A 23 7.79 10.97 -15.18
N THR A 24 9.01 11.47 -15.39
CA THR A 24 10.17 11.07 -14.60
C THR A 24 10.05 11.60 -13.17
N SER A 25 9.63 12.85 -12.99
CA SER A 25 9.38 13.42 -11.66
C SER A 25 8.23 12.71 -10.95
N LEU A 26 7.15 12.37 -11.67
CA LEU A 26 6.04 11.60 -11.11
C LEU A 26 6.52 10.23 -10.62
N LYS A 27 7.27 9.48 -11.44
CA LYS A 27 7.80 8.16 -11.04
C LYS A 27 8.69 8.21 -9.81
N LEU A 28 9.47 9.27 -9.62
CA LEU A 28 10.33 9.43 -8.45
C LEU A 28 9.54 9.61 -7.14
N HIS A 29 8.36 10.23 -7.21
CA HIS A 29 7.56 10.57 -6.02
C HIS A 29 6.28 9.74 -5.90
N PHE A 30 6.01 8.85 -6.86
CA PHE A 30 4.84 8.00 -6.83
C PHE A 30 5.09 6.79 -5.94
N GLU A 31 4.64 6.87 -4.70
CA GLU A 31 4.52 5.69 -3.86
C GLU A 31 3.22 4.94 -4.21
N PRO A 32 3.29 3.72 -4.79
CA PRO A 32 2.09 2.93 -4.97
C PRO A 32 1.46 2.68 -3.60
N LYS A 33 0.20 3.10 -3.42
CA LYS A 33 -0.57 2.80 -2.21
C LYS A 33 -0.66 1.28 -2.08
N GLN A 34 0.15 0.71 -1.19
CA GLN A 34 0.14 -0.72 -0.89
C GLN A 34 -1.31 -1.12 -0.56
N PRO A 35 -1.83 -2.21 -1.15
CA PRO A 35 -3.17 -2.67 -0.84
C PRO A 35 -3.26 -2.95 0.67
N LYS A 36 -4.34 -2.49 1.31
CA LYS A 36 -4.55 -2.74 2.74
C LYS A 36 -4.70 -4.24 2.97
N ILE A 37 -3.69 -4.85 3.58
CA ILE A 37 -3.69 -6.28 3.94
C ILE A 37 -4.51 -6.45 5.21
N TYR A 38 -5.54 -7.30 5.12
CA TYR A 38 -6.37 -7.70 6.25
C TYR A 38 -6.13 -9.16 6.58
N LEU A 39 -5.85 -9.43 7.85
CA LEU A 39 -5.64 -10.76 8.39
C LEU A 39 -6.82 -11.14 9.29
N SER A 40 -7.25 -12.38 9.19
CA SER A 40 -8.22 -12.98 10.10
C SER A 40 -7.63 -13.18 11.48
N ARG A 41 -8.52 -13.30 12.48
CA ARG A 41 -8.14 -13.66 13.85
C ARG A 41 -7.31 -14.96 13.92
N ALA A 42 -7.57 -15.92 13.04
CA ALA A 42 -6.82 -17.19 12.98
C ALA A 42 -5.38 -16.97 12.52
N GLU A 43 -5.19 -16.16 11.48
CA GLU A 43 -3.86 -15.84 10.94
C GLU A 43 -3.02 -15.06 11.96
N VAL A 44 -3.60 -14.04 12.62
CA VAL A 44 -2.87 -13.25 13.63
C VAL A 44 -2.53 -14.08 14.87
N SER A 45 -3.44 -14.96 15.30
CA SER A 45 -3.19 -15.88 16.41
C SER A 45 -2.01 -16.79 16.13
N LYS A 46 -1.93 -17.32 14.91
CA LYS A 46 -0.79 -18.13 14.46
C LYS A 46 0.49 -17.31 14.32
N MET A 47 0.40 -16.11 13.73
CA MET A 47 1.53 -15.21 13.50
C MET A 47 2.23 -14.81 14.80
N LEU A 48 1.45 -14.38 15.80
CA LEU A 48 1.96 -13.92 17.09
C LEU A 48 2.11 -15.05 18.11
N ASN A 49 1.75 -16.28 17.72
CA ASN A 49 1.74 -17.47 18.58
C ASN A 49 0.99 -17.25 19.91
N VAL A 50 -0.21 -16.67 19.85
CA VAL A 50 -1.06 -16.39 21.01
C VAL A 50 -2.46 -16.94 20.85
N SER A 51 -3.14 -17.18 21.98
CA SER A 51 -4.53 -17.65 21.98
C SER A 51 -5.52 -16.58 21.49
N TYR A 52 -6.70 -17.03 21.06
CA TYR A 52 -7.85 -16.16 20.77
C TYR A 52 -8.29 -15.32 21.98
N VAL A 53 -8.13 -15.83 23.20
CA VAL A 53 -8.46 -15.10 24.42
C VAL A 53 -7.48 -13.94 24.61
N THR A 54 -6.19 -14.15 24.35
CA THR A 54 -5.16 -13.11 24.39
C THR A 54 -5.46 -11.99 23.40
N LEU A 55 -5.76 -12.33 22.14
CA LEU A 55 -6.16 -11.34 21.13
C LEU A 55 -7.38 -10.53 21.59
N ASN A 56 -8.39 -11.17 22.17
CA ASN A 56 -9.57 -10.46 22.67
C ASN A 56 -9.23 -9.50 23.82
N LYS A 57 -8.31 -9.89 24.72
CA LYS A 57 -7.82 -9.00 25.78
C LYS A 57 -7.10 -7.79 25.17
N TRP A 58 -6.22 -7.99 24.20
CA TRP A 58 -5.52 -6.90 23.52
C TRP A 58 -6.48 -5.95 22.82
N ASN A 59 -7.45 -6.48 22.09
CA ASN A 59 -8.52 -5.69 21.45
C ASN A 59 -9.26 -4.82 22.48
N LYS A 60 -9.70 -5.41 23.60
CA LYS A 60 -10.43 -4.69 24.67
C LYS A 60 -9.57 -3.65 25.38
N SER A 61 -8.29 -3.93 25.55
CA SER A 61 -7.32 -3.01 26.17
C SER A 61 -6.78 -1.94 25.23
N GLY A 62 -7.12 -1.99 23.94
CA GLY A 62 -6.58 -1.08 22.91
C GLY A 62 -5.14 -1.36 22.47
N LYS A 63 -4.48 -2.41 23.00
CA LYS A 63 -3.10 -2.78 22.64
C LYS A 63 -2.94 -3.24 21.20
N LEU A 64 -3.97 -3.84 20.62
CA LEU A 64 -4.01 -4.22 19.22
C LEU A 64 -5.36 -3.82 18.64
N LYS A 65 -5.34 -3.05 17.55
CA LYS A 65 -6.57 -2.57 16.92
C LYS A 65 -7.18 -3.67 16.05
N ALA A 66 -8.44 -3.99 16.33
CA ALA A 66 -9.24 -4.90 15.53
C ALA A 66 -10.27 -4.11 14.72
N VAL A 67 -10.59 -4.61 13.52
CA VAL A 67 -11.65 -4.09 12.65
C VAL A 67 -12.67 -5.18 12.39
N GLY A 68 -13.92 -4.79 12.17
CA GLY A 68 -15.04 -5.73 12.04
C GLY A 68 -15.83 -5.53 10.76
N ILE A 69 -16.27 -6.63 10.14
CA ILE A 69 -17.25 -6.63 9.06
C ILE A 69 -18.19 -7.83 9.20
N GLY A 70 -19.50 -7.58 9.33
CA GLY A 70 -20.51 -8.64 9.42
C GLY A 70 -20.22 -9.71 10.49
N GLY A 71 -19.73 -9.31 11.66
CA GLY A 71 -19.36 -10.22 12.75
C GLY A 71 -17.98 -10.90 12.62
N ARG A 72 -17.28 -10.72 11.50
CA ARG A 72 -15.90 -11.18 11.33
C ARG A 72 -14.93 -10.15 11.89
N VAL A 73 -13.98 -10.62 12.69
CA VAL A 73 -12.88 -9.79 13.22
C VAL A 73 -11.66 -9.97 12.34
N LEU A 74 -11.12 -8.84 11.87
CA LEU A 74 -9.94 -8.73 11.05
C LEU A 74 -8.95 -7.76 11.70
N TYR A 75 -7.71 -7.81 11.23
CA TYR A 75 -6.61 -6.98 11.67
C TYR A 75 -5.90 -6.43 10.45
N ARG A 76 -5.56 -5.15 10.46
CA ARG A 76 -4.74 -4.57 9.39
C ARG A 76 -3.27 -4.87 9.71
N GLN A 77 -2.49 -5.24 8.70
CA GLN A 77 -1.05 -5.49 8.90
C GLN A 77 -0.37 -4.29 9.57
N GLU A 78 -0.69 -3.06 9.13
CA GLU A 78 -0.19 -1.81 9.73
C GLU A 78 -0.48 -1.69 11.23
N ASP A 79 -1.64 -2.16 11.70
CA ASP A 79 -2.00 -2.08 13.14
C ASP A 79 -1.20 -3.10 13.96
N ILE A 80 -0.85 -4.24 13.37
CA ILE A 80 -0.04 -5.28 14.02
C ILE A 80 1.41 -4.80 14.13
N ASP A 81 1.96 -4.30 13.03
CA ASP A 81 3.35 -3.82 12.99
C ASP A 81 3.55 -2.67 13.99
N ASN A 82 2.59 -1.73 14.06
CA ASN A 82 2.63 -0.63 15.02
C ASN A 82 2.44 -1.06 16.49
N ALA A 83 1.82 -2.21 16.74
CA ALA A 83 1.61 -2.72 18.10
C ALA A 83 2.84 -3.45 18.66
N ILE A 84 3.77 -3.86 17.79
CA ILE A 84 5.02 -4.53 18.18
C ILE A 84 6.07 -3.46 18.45
N VAL A 85 6.58 -3.43 19.68
CA VAL A 85 7.60 -2.47 20.13
C VAL A 85 8.77 -3.21 20.77
N GLU A 86 9.95 -2.61 20.69
CA GLU A 86 11.12 -3.04 21.46
C GLU A 86 10.94 -2.66 22.94
N LEU A 87 11.50 -3.47 23.86
CA LEU A 87 11.37 -3.30 25.32
C LEU A 87 12.61 -2.66 25.93
#